data_AF-A0A6I1HLQ4-F1
#
_entry.id   AF-A0A6I1HLQ4-F1
#
_cell.length_a   1.000
_cell.length_b   1.000
_cell.length_c   1.000
_cell.angle_alpha   90.00
_cell.angle_beta   90.00
_cell.angle_gamma   90.00
#
_symmetry.space_group_name_H-M   'P 1'
#
loop_
_entity.id
_entity.type
_entity.pdbx_description
1 polymer ?
#
loop_
_entity_poly.entity_id
_entity_poly.type
_entity_poly.pdbx_seq_one_letter_code
_entity_poly.pdbx_strand_id
1 'polypeptide(L)' 'MTPELTIHRGITIATLAASQAVDAHCAPGHTAIREQGGGWWLYFVDEDGTVDGYDSPFASHAEALWAAKAAAEFSAR' A
#
# COMPACT_ATOMS: atom_id res chain seq x y z
N MET A 1 14.44 -9.18 -1.75
CA MET A 1 14.02 -7.96 -2.46
C MET A 1 13.67 -6.92 -1.42
N THR A 2 14.20 -5.70 -1.57
CA THR A 2 13.90 -4.59 -0.67
C THR A 2 12.56 -3.98 -1.10
N PRO A 3 11.63 -3.69 -0.18
CA PRO A 3 10.42 -2.98 -0.54
C PRO A 3 10.76 -1.57 -1.05
N GLU A 4 10.07 -1.10 -2.09
CA GLU A 4 10.25 0.26 -2.59
C GLU A 4 9.36 1.20 -1.78
N LEU A 5 9.93 2.25 -1.19
CA LEU A 5 9.20 3.18 -0.34
C LEU A 5 9.10 4.54 -1.05
N THR A 6 7.87 4.98 -1.31
CA THR A 6 7.56 6.29 -1.88
C THR A 6 6.84 7.14 -0.85
N ILE A 7 7.33 8.34 -0.56
CA ILE A 7 6.64 9.27 0.36
C ILE A 7 5.76 10.20 -0.47
N HIS A 8 4.46 10.21 -0.18
CA HIS A 8 3.48 11.13 -0.79
C HIS A 8 2.80 11.95 0.31
N ARG A 9 3.04 13.27 0.30
CA ARG A 9 2.45 14.24 1.25
C ARG A 9 2.60 13.87 2.75
N GLY A 10 3.67 13.17 3.10
CA GLY A 10 3.95 12.73 4.47
C GLY A 10 3.49 11.31 4.80
N ILE A 11 2.78 10.64 3.89
CA ILE A 11 2.40 9.23 4.02
C ILE A 11 3.36 8.36 3.20
N THR A 12 3.84 7.29 3.82
CA THR A 12 4.71 6.30 3.15
C THR A 12 3.86 5.29 2.40
N ILE A 13 4.13 5.15 1.11
CA ILE A 13 3.57 4.13 0.22
C ILE A 13 4.65 3.07 -0.01
N ALA A 14 4.43 1.84 0.44
CA ALA A 14 5.36 0.73 0.30
C ALA A 14 4.93 -0.21 -0.84
N THR A 15 5.78 -0.38 -1.84
CA THR A 15 5.62 -1.40 -2.89
C THR A 15 6.26 -2.70 -2.43
N LEU A 16 5.43 -3.73 -2.27
CA LEU A 16 5.77 -5.03 -1.74
C LEU A 16 5.65 -6.11 -2.84
N ALA A 17 6.57 -7.07 -2.83
CA ALA A 17 6.42 -8.29 -3.60
C ALA A 17 5.37 -9.23 -2.98
N ALA A 18 4.86 -10.19 -3.75
CA ALA A 18 3.89 -11.19 -3.28
C ALA A 18 4.31 -11.94 -2.00
N SER A 19 5.62 -12.14 -1.82
CA SER A 19 6.21 -12.83 -0.67
C SER A 19 6.40 -11.95 0.57
N GLN A 20 6.14 -10.64 0.45
CA GLN A 20 6.35 -9.68 1.53
C GLN A 20 5.04 -9.40 2.27
N ALA A 21 5.11 -9.46 3.59
CA ALA A 21 3.99 -9.21 4.48
C ALA A 21 3.88 -7.70 4.76
N VAL A 22 2.65 -7.17 4.74
CA VAL A 22 2.39 -5.73 4.90
C VAL A 22 2.73 -5.29 6.32
N ASP A 23 2.22 -6.02 7.32
CA ASP A 23 2.47 -5.85 8.75
C ASP A 23 3.96 -5.86 9.14
N ALA A 24 4.79 -6.63 8.43
CA ALA A 24 6.22 -6.70 8.68
C ALA A 24 7.03 -5.52 8.08
N HIS A 25 6.46 -4.79 7.12
CA HIS A 25 7.17 -3.76 6.34
C HIS A 25 6.52 -2.37 6.38
N CYS A 26 5.31 -2.27 6.91
CA CYS A 26 4.54 -1.04 6.97
C CYS A 26 4.24 -0.69 8.43
N ALA A 27 4.38 0.59 8.76
CA ALA A 27 4.01 1.13 10.07
C ALA A 27 2.56 1.64 10.04
N PRO A 28 1.93 1.84 11.20
CA PRO A 28 0.63 2.51 11.29
C PRO A 28 0.62 3.85 10.53
N GLY A 29 -0.45 4.09 9.77
CA GLY A 29 -0.59 5.23 8.86
C GLY A 29 0.09 5.08 7.50
N HIS A 30 0.72 3.93 7.22
CA HIS A 30 1.29 3.65 5.90
C HIS A 30 0.26 3.02 4.96
N THR A 31 0.50 3.24 3.67
CA THR A 31 -0.18 2.54 2.58
C THR A 31 0.79 1.54 1.96
N ALA A 32 0.32 0.37 1.58
CA ALA A 32 1.12 -0.63 0.89
C ALA A 32 0.42 -1.09 -0.38
N ILE A 33 1.20 -1.31 -1.44
CA ILE A 33 0.74 -2.00 -2.64
C ILE A 33 1.51 -3.31 -2.78
N ARG A 34 0.81 -4.41 -3.00
CA ARG A 34 1.42 -5.73 -3.16
C ARG A 34 1.02 -6.36 -4.47
N GLU A 35 2.00 -6.81 -5.24
CA GLU A 35 1.74 -7.64 -6.40
C GLU A 35 1.34 -9.05 -5.95
N GLN A 36 0.15 -9.53 -6.33
CA GLN A 36 -0.29 -10.90 -6.04
C GLN A 36 -1.22 -11.41 -7.14
N GLY A 37 -0.93 -12.63 -7.64
CA GLY A 37 -1.80 -13.32 -8.59
C GLY A 37 -1.93 -12.64 -9.95
N GLY A 38 -0.96 -11.81 -10.35
CA GLY A 38 -1.02 -11.02 -11.58
C GLY A 38 -1.82 -9.71 -11.47
N GLY A 39 -2.22 -9.34 -10.26
CA GLY A 39 -2.83 -8.05 -9.96
C GLY A 39 -2.12 -7.33 -8.81
N TRP A 40 -2.50 -6.08 -8.58
CA TRP A 40 -1.93 -5.25 -7.53
C TRP A 40 -2.97 -4.96 -6.46
N TRP A 41 -2.68 -5.39 -5.24
CA TRP A 41 -3.53 -5.20 -4.08
C TRP A 41 -3.09 -3.97 -3.31
N LEU A 42 -4.07 -3.19 -2.85
CA LEU A 42 -3.83 -2.03 -2.03
C LEU A 42 -4.20 -2.37 -0.58
N TYR A 43 -3.32 -2.06 0.35
CA TYR A 43 -3.47 -2.25 1.79
C TYR A 43 -3.18 -0.96 2.52
N PHE A 44 -3.84 -0.74 3.65
CA PHE A 44 -3.61 0.36 4.57
C PHE A 44 -3.37 -0.20 5.95
N VAL A 45 -2.46 0.41 6.67
CA VAL A 45 -2.23 0.08 8.07
C VAL A 45 -2.86 1.20 8.88
N ASP A 46 -3.91 0.89 9.62
CA ASP A 46 -4.55 1.83 10.55
C ASP A 46 -3.63 2.10 11.76
N GLU A 47 -3.95 3.10 12.58
CA GLU A 47 -3.21 3.47 13.79
C GLU A 47 -3.07 2.32 14.78
N ASP A 48 -4.09 1.45 14.84
CA ASP A 48 -4.11 0.24 15.68
C ASP A 48 -3.27 -0.92 15.11
N GLY A 49 -2.65 -0.74 13.93
CA GLY A 49 -1.90 -1.78 13.23
C GLY A 49 -2.78 -2.75 12.43
N THR A 50 -4.09 -2.50 12.36
CA THR A 50 -5.01 -3.26 11.51
C THR A 50 -4.65 -3.03 10.04
N VAL A 51 -4.48 -4.14 9.30
CA VAL A 51 -4.23 -4.08 7.86
C VAL A 51 -5.54 -4.26 7.11
N ASP A 52 -6.02 -3.19 6.49
CA ASP A 52 -7.21 -3.22 5.64
C ASP A 52 -6.82 -3.21 4.17
N GLY A 53 -7.44 -4.08 3.38
CA GLY A 53 -7.18 -4.21 1.95
C GLY A 53 -8.39 -3.81 1.10
N TYR A 54 -8.14 -3.36 -0.13
CA TYR A 54 -9.22 -3.23 -1.11
C TYR A 54 -9.78 -4.61 -1.50
N ASP A 55 -11.09 -4.67 -1.76
CA ASP A 55 -11.80 -5.90 -2.18
C ASP A 55 -11.46 -6.36 -3.61
N SER A 56 -10.68 -5.58 -4.37
CA SER A 56 -10.37 -5.89 -5.77
C SER A 56 -8.94 -5.48 -6.14
N PRO A 57 -8.22 -6.34 -6.88
CA PRO A 57 -6.90 -6.01 -7.38
C PRO A 57 -6.99 -5.06 -8.58
N PHE A 58 -5.97 -4.21 -8.70
CA PHE A 58 -5.75 -3.38 -9.89
C PHE A 58 -5.02 -4.18 -10.97
N ALA A 59 -5.26 -3.80 -12.23
CA ALA A 59 -4.66 -4.47 -13.39
C ALA A 59 -3.17 -4.12 -13.58
N SER A 60 -2.73 -2.98 -13.04
CA SER A 60 -1.35 -2.53 -13.17
C SER A 60 -0.82 -1.85 -11.91
N HIS A 61 0.52 -1.88 -11.77
CA HIS A 61 1.24 -1.18 -10.70
C HIS A 61 0.90 0.32 -10.67
N ALA A 62 0.80 0.94 -11.85
CA ALA A 62 0.52 2.36 -11.97
C ALA A 62 -0.86 2.73 -11.42
N GLU A 63 -1.90 1.92 -11.72
CA GLU A 63 -3.24 2.12 -11.18
C GLU A 63 -3.28 1.96 -9.66
N ALA A 64 -2.64 0.92 -9.12
CA ALA A 64 -2.55 0.73 -7.68
C ALA A 64 -1.80 1.87 -6.98
N LEU A 65 -0.70 2.35 -7.57
CA LEU A 65 0.06 3.48 -7.03
C LEU A 65 -0.74 4.78 -7.08
N TRP A 66 -1.54 5.00 -8.13
CA TRP A 66 -2.44 6.15 -8.22
C TRP A 66 -3.53 6.09 -7.14
N ALA A 67 -4.17 4.93 -6.95
CA ALA A 67 -5.14 4.74 -5.88
C ALA A 67 -4.50 4.91 -4.49
N ALA A 68 -3.28 4.40 -4.28
CA ALA A 68 -2.52 4.58 -3.05
C ALA A 68 -2.23 6.05 -2.74
N LYS A 69 -1.83 6.83 -3.75
CA LYS A 69 -1.60 8.28 -3.61
C LYS A 69 -2.89 9.03 -3.27
N ALA A 70 -3.99 8.69 -3.94
CA ALA A 70 -5.29 9.30 -3.67
C ALA A 70 -5.79 8.97 -2.25
N ALA A 71 -5.64 7.72 -1.81
CA ALA A 71 -5.98 7.33 -0.45
C ALA A 71 -5.09 8.03 0.59
N ALA A 72 -3.78 8.12 0.32
CA ALA A 72 -2.86 8.88 1.16
C ALA A 72 -3.25 10.38 1.26
N GLU A 73 -3.75 10.98 0.18
CA GLU A 73 -4.26 12.35 0.21
C GLU A 73 -5.50 12.51 1.10
N PHE A 74 -6.36 11.50 1.15
CA PHE A 74 -7.54 11.52 2.01
C PHE A 74 -7.17 11.35 3.49
N SER A 75 -6.20 10.48 3.79
CA SER A 75 -5.73 10.21 5.16
C SER A 75 -4.89 11.34 5.75
N ALA A 76 -4.21 12.14 4.94
CA ALA A 76 -3.37 13.27 5.39
C ALA A 76 -4.17 14.54 5.76
N ARG A 77 -5.48 14.44 6.00
CA ARG A 77 -6.40 15.58 6.19
C ARG A 77 -6.63 15.94 7.65
#